data_AF-A0A1I7T2C9-F1
#
_entry.id   AF-A0A1I7T2C9-F1
#
_cell.length_a   1.000
_cell.length_b   1.000
_cell.length_c   1.000
_cell.angle_alpha   90.00
_cell.angle_beta   90.00
_cell.angle_gamma   90.00
#
_symmetry.space_group_name_H-M   'P 1'
#
loop_
_entity.id
_entity.type
_entity.pdbx_description
1 polymer ?
#
loop_
_entity_poly.entity_id
_entity_poly.type
_entity_poly.pdbx_seq_one_letter_code
_entity_poly.pdbx_strand_id
1 'polypeptide(L)'
;MLQITLDELDVFSSWLSTRDAGFDSNDRESKANYGAMMLRSLFERWPPCRQAGLEAAEGDEVQKATSHYYTLPDHTPFIVCEANGRPLLRLLVADAGNEIEANELSQVVPMWVIDAVERNQLPKFNKMPFYLLPHPSTNPKQPKRDRLSATEMLQVKKVMEHVYEKVLSNSDGGIPLDQIHTKIEMYCNDTKLEPEMDLRTVKHFFWKQSGELLLLYRPIKG
;
A
#
# COMPACT_ATOMS: atom_id res chain seq x y z
N MET A 1 5.55 9.78 28.07
CA MET A 1 6.46 8.81 27.41
C MET A 1 5.76 8.35 26.15
N LEU A 2 6.40 8.47 24.99
CA LEU A 2 5.81 8.03 23.72
C LEU A 2 5.92 6.50 23.63
N GLN A 3 4.82 5.83 23.29
CA GLN A 3 4.77 4.40 23.02
C GLN A 3 4.13 4.19 21.65
N ILE A 4 4.76 3.37 20.83
CA ILE A 4 4.25 2.94 19.52
C ILE A 4 4.00 1.43 19.61
N THR A 5 2.80 0.99 19.25
CA THR A 5 2.42 -0.42 19.23
C THR A 5 2.18 -0.81 17.77
N LEU A 6 2.78 -1.92 17.34
CA LEU A 6 2.59 -2.50 16.01
C LEU A 6 1.72 -3.74 16.15
N ASP A 7 0.59 -3.77 15.44
CA ASP A 7 -0.37 -4.88 15.49
C ASP A 7 -0.51 -5.52 14.11
N GLU A 8 -0.71 -6.84 14.06
CA GLU A 8 -0.85 -7.61 12.82
C GLU A 8 -1.97 -7.06 11.92
N LEU A 9 -3.04 -6.54 12.52
CA LEU A 9 -4.22 -6.07 11.80
C LEU A 9 -3.94 -4.86 10.92
N ASP A 10 -3.01 -3.99 11.31
CA ASP A 10 -2.84 -2.69 10.65
C ASP A 10 -1.38 -2.31 10.31
N VAL A 11 -0.38 -2.98 10.88
CA VAL A 11 1.05 -2.65 10.66
C VAL A 11 1.39 -2.58 9.18
N PHE A 12 0.88 -3.50 8.36
CA PHE A 12 1.17 -3.56 6.93
C PHE A 12 0.23 -2.71 6.05
N SER A 13 -0.69 -1.93 6.63
CA SER A 13 -1.68 -1.16 5.85
C SER A 13 -1.11 0.10 5.19
N SER A 14 0.04 0.60 5.66
CA SER A 14 0.64 1.85 5.21
C SER A 14 1.52 1.68 3.97
N TRP A 15 0.89 1.36 2.84
CA TRP A 15 1.54 1.36 1.53
C TRP A 15 1.45 2.72 0.85
N LEU A 16 2.56 3.19 0.28
CA LEU A 16 2.66 4.45 -0.45
C LEU A 16 3.51 4.28 -1.70
N SER A 17 3.37 5.18 -2.67
CA SER A 17 4.42 5.32 -3.68
C SER A 17 5.69 5.87 -3.02
N THR A 18 6.86 5.45 -3.49
CA THR A 18 8.15 5.97 -3.02
C THR A 18 8.26 7.48 -3.22
N ARG A 19 7.68 8.01 -4.30
CA ARG A 19 7.57 9.44 -4.56
C ARG A 19 6.80 10.18 -3.47
N ASP A 20 5.62 9.68 -3.09
CA ASP A 20 4.79 10.34 -2.06
C ASP A 20 5.41 10.20 -0.66
N ALA A 21 6.25 9.18 -0.46
CA ALA A 21 7.07 9.01 0.74
C ALA A 21 8.31 9.94 0.76
N GLY A 22 8.58 10.68 -0.33
CA GLY A 22 9.73 11.57 -0.44
C GLY A 22 11.05 10.87 -0.75
N PHE A 23 11.01 9.63 -1.25
CA PHE A 23 12.19 8.90 -1.69
C PHE A 23 12.46 9.17 -3.18
N ASP A 24 13.73 9.40 -3.52
CA ASP A 24 14.18 9.52 -4.90
C ASP A 24 14.15 8.15 -5.58
N SER A 25 13.11 7.89 -6.38
CA SER A 25 13.03 6.70 -7.21
C SER A 25 12.84 7.07 -8.68
N ASN A 26 13.63 6.44 -9.54
CA ASN A 26 13.44 6.55 -11.00
C ASN A 26 12.20 5.76 -11.47
N ASP A 27 11.74 4.81 -10.66
CA ASP A 27 10.57 3.98 -10.92
C ASP A 27 9.32 4.57 -10.25
N ARG A 28 8.44 5.15 -11.07
CA ARG A 28 7.18 5.77 -10.63
C ARG A 28 6.18 4.78 -10.04
N GLU A 29 6.37 3.48 -10.26
CA GLU A 29 5.49 2.43 -9.72
C GLU A 29 6.04 1.78 -8.45
N SER A 30 7.27 2.15 -8.04
CA SER A 30 7.89 1.63 -6.82
C SER A 30 7.12 2.11 -5.58
N LYS A 31 6.86 1.17 -4.68
CA LYS A 31 6.06 1.37 -3.46
C LYS A 31 6.91 1.10 -2.23
N ALA A 32 6.57 1.78 -1.14
CA ALA A 32 7.14 1.54 0.18
C ALA A 32 6.04 1.11 1.16
N ASN A 33 6.42 0.35 2.20
CA ASN A 33 5.53 0.00 3.30
C ASN A 33 6.14 0.41 4.65
N TYR A 34 5.59 1.44 5.29
CA TYR A 34 6.18 2.01 6.51
C TYR A 34 6.19 1.05 7.70
N GLY A 35 5.18 0.19 7.86
CA GLY A 35 5.20 -0.78 8.95
C GLY A 35 6.25 -1.86 8.74
N ALA A 36 6.37 -2.40 7.54
CA ALA A 36 7.42 -3.35 7.20
C ALA A 36 8.82 -2.72 7.33
N MET A 37 8.99 -1.46 6.93
CA MET A 37 10.23 -0.70 7.16
C MET A 37 10.56 -0.59 8.65
N MET A 38 9.57 -0.25 9.49
CA MET A 38 9.75 -0.17 10.94
C MET A 38 10.12 -1.54 11.54
N LEU A 39 9.53 -2.63 11.06
CA LEU A 39 9.93 -3.98 11.49
C LEU A 39 11.38 -4.29 11.08
N ARG A 40 11.79 -3.97 9.85
CA ARG A 40 13.20 -4.13 9.45
C ARG A 40 14.14 -3.32 10.33
N SER A 41 13.78 -2.07 10.63
CA SER A 41 14.53 -1.20 11.53
C SER A 41 14.67 -1.78 12.95
N LEU A 42 13.62 -2.38 13.50
CA LEU A 42 13.62 -2.98 14.84
C LEU A 42 14.45 -4.26 14.90
N PHE A 43 14.37 -5.08 13.85
CA PHE A 43 14.99 -6.40 13.77
C PHE A 43 16.31 -6.40 12.98
N GLU A 44 16.83 -5.25 12.60
CA GLU A 44 18.03 -5.09 11.74
C GLU A 44 19.24 -5.91 12.26
N ARG A 45 19.42 -5.92 13.59
CA ARG A 45 20.53 -6.64 14.23
C ARG A 45 20.23 -8.12 14.48
N TRP A 46 18.99 -8.56 14.39
CA TRP A 46 18.61 -9.95 14.59
C TRP A 46 19.15 -10.83 13.42
N PRO A 47 19.89 -11.93 13.69
CA PRO A 47 20.59 -12.67 12.64
C PRO A 47 19.69 -13.16 11.48
N PRO A 48 18.47 -13.69 11.70
CA PRO A 48 17.59 -14.11 10.62
C PRO A 48 17.19 -12.96 9.68
N CYS A 49 16.86 -11.79 10.23
CA CYS A 49 16.53 -10.60 9.45
C CYS A 49 17.74 -10.11 8.62
N ARG A 50 18.93 -10.14 9.22
CA ARG A 50 20.17 -9.74 8.54
C ARG A 50 20.49 -10.69 7.38
N GLN A 51 20.37 -11.99 7.61
CA GLN A 51 20.61 -13.01 6.58
C GLN A 51 19.61 -12.87 5.43
N ALA A 52 18.32 -12.66 5.74
CA ALA A 52 17.28 -12.43 4.73
C ALA A 52 17.54 -11.20 3.85
N GLY A 53 18.24 -10.18 4.37
CA GLY A 53 18.71 -9.02 3.60
C GLY A 53 19.86 -9.35 2.64
N LEU A 54 20.76 -10.24 3.03
CA LEU A 54 21.93 -10.64 2.22
C LEU A 54 21.57 -11.65 1.12
N GLU A 55 20.61 -12.54 1.40
CA GLU A 55 20.21 -13.62 0.49
C GLU A 55 19.08 -13.22 -0.46
N ALA A 56 18.55 -12.00 -0.34
CA ALA A 56 17.44 -11.57 -1.17
C ALA A 56 17.83 -11.54 -2.66
N ALA A 57 16.98 -12.15 -3.48
CA ALA A 57 17.15 -12.15 -4.93
C ALA A 57 17.05 -10.73 -5.51
N GLU A 58 17.79 -10.50 -6.59
CA GLU A 58 17.67 -9.27 -7.35
C GLU A 58 16.21 -9.11 -7.84
N GLY A 59 15.57 -8.03 -7.41
CA GLY A 59 14.20 -7.75 -7.78
C GLY A 59 13.12 -8.05 -6.74
N ASP A 60 13.48 -8.62 -5.58
CA ASP A 60 12.55 -8.93 -4.48
C ASP A 60 11.65 -7.73 -4.10
N GLU A 61 10.33 -7.92 -4.20
CA GLU A 61 9.36 -6.83 -3.99
C GLU A 61 9.35 -6.33 -2.54
N VAL A 62 9.58 -7.23 -1.57
CA VAL A 62 9.54 -6.87 -0.15
C VAL A 62 10.78 -6.09 0.23
N GLN A 63 11.97 -6.48 -0.25
CA GLN A 63 13.19 -5.69 -0.11
C GLN A 63 13.07 -4.33 -0.76
N LYS A 64 12.55 -4.24 -1.99
CA LYS A 64 12.28 -2.94 -2.64
C LYS A 64 11.33 -2.09 -1.81
N ALA A 65 10.27 -2.69 -1.26
CA ALA A 65 9.27 -2.00 -0.46
C ALA A 65 9.78 -1.50 0.91
N THR A 66 10.95 -1.98 1.32
CA THR A 66 11.52 -1.69 2.63
C THR A 66 12.93 -1.11 2.57
N SER A 67 13.48 -0.92 1.37
CA SER A 67 14.89 -0.54 1.14
C SER A 67 15.30 0.79 1.79
N HIS A 68 14.32 1.65 2.06
CA HIS A 68 14.53 2.97 2.66
C HIS A 68 14.33 2.98 4.19
N TYR A 69 14.38 1.82 4.86
CA TYR A 69 14.25 1.75 6.31
C TYR A 69 15.39 2.52 7.01
N TYR A 70 15.15 2.99 8.23
CA TYR A 70 16.13 3.72 9.01
C TYR A 70 16.73 2.83 10.09
N THR A 71 18.04 2.87 10.28
CA THR A 71 18.65 2.27 11.46
C THR A 71 18.21 3.02 12.71
N LEU A 72 17.62 2.30 13.67
CA LEU A 72 17.19 2.89 14.94
C LEU A 72 18.40 3.09 15.87
N PRO A 73 18.33 4.08 16.80
CA PRO A 73 19.34 4.20 17.83
C PRO A 73 19.46 2.91 18.66
N ASP A 74 20.69 2.51 18.94
CA ASP A 74 21.03 1.27 19.67
C ASP A 74 20.30 1.10 21.00
N HIS A 75 20.02 2.20 21.69
CA HIS A 75 19.33 2.24 22.98
C HIS A 75 17.80 2.22 22.87
N THR A 76 17.24 2.09 21.67
CA THR A 76 15.79 2.02 21.46
C THR A 76 15.27 0.71 22.03
N PRO A 77 14.39 0.73 23.06
CA PRO A 77 13.80 -0.48 23.58
C PRO A 77 12.64 -0.93 22.69
N PHE A 78 12.53 -2.24 22.47
CA PHE A 78 11.31 -2.84 21.93
C PHE A 78 10.86 -4.03 22.77
N ILE A 79 9.56 -4.28 22.74
CA ILE A 79 8.90 -5.26 23.60
C ILE A 79 8.05 -6.15 22.70
N VAL A 80 8.24 -7.46 22.83
CA VAL A 80 7.32 -8.46 22.29
C VAL A 80 6.31 -8.79 23.39
N CYS A 81 5.02 -8.70 23.09
CA CYS A 81 3.95 -8.95 24.05
C CYS A 81 2.79 -9.75 23.42
N GLU A 82 2.03 -10.44 24.26
CA GLU A 82 0.75 -11.04 23.87
C GLU A 82 -0.29 -9.95 23.53
N ALA A 83 -1.36 -10.33 22.82
CA ALA A 83 -2.47 -9.42 22.47
C ALA A 83 -3.18 -8.80 23.70
N ASN A 84 -3.08 -9.43 24.86
CA ASN A 84 -3.60 -8.91 26.13
C ASN A 84 -2.66 -7.88 26.80
N GLY A 85 -1.51 -7.57 26.19
CA GLY A 85 -0.49 -6.65 26.69
C GLY A 85 0.55 -7.28 27.62
N ARG A 86 0.50 -8.59 27.89
CA ARG A 86 1.49 -9.29 28.72
C ARG A 86 2.85 -9.28 28.01
N PRO A 87 3.91 -8.70 28.61
CA PRO A 87 5.24 -8.71 28.01
C PRO A 87 5.81 -10.14 28.02
N LEU A 88 6.37 -10.55 26.88
CA LEU A 88 7.09 -11.80 26.69
C LEU A 88 8.60 -11.58 26.73
N LEU A 89 9.08 -10.54 26.05
CA LEU A 89 10.49 -10.17 26.02
C LEU A 89 10.65 -8.66 25.85
N ARG A 90 11.64 -8.08 26.52
CA ARG A 90 12.06 -6.69 26.34
C ARG A 90 13.57 -6.66 26.12
N LEU A 91 14.01 -6.00 25.06
CA LEU A 91 15.41 -5.84 24.72
C LEU A 91 15.67 -4.48 24.07
N LEU A 92 16.94 -4.10 23.97
CA LEU A 92 17.36 -2.97 23.15
C LEU A 92 17.65 -3.45 21.72
N VAL A 93 17.48 -2.57 20.74
CA VAL A 93 17.86 -2.85 19.35
C VAL A 93 19.30 -3.37 19.26
N ALA A 94 20.23 -2.76 20.01
CA ALA A 94 21.64 -3.16 20.04
C ALA A 94 21.86 -4.65 20.38
N ASP A 95 21.05 -5.18 21.29
CA ASP A 95 21.25 -6.50 21.89
C ASP A 95 20.61 -7.62 21.06
N ALA A 96 19.73 -7.30 20.11
CA ALA A 96 19.00 -8.29 19.31
C ALA A 96 19.90 -9.22 18.46
N GLY A 97 21.18 -8.86 18.28
CA GLY A 97 22.18 -9.67 17.59
C GLY A 97 23.05 -10.56 18.48
N ASN A 98 22.95 -10.42 19.80
CA ASN A 98 23.70 -11.23 20.76
C ASN A 98 23.11 -12.64 20.83
N GLU A 99 23.94 -13.66 21.05
CA GLU A 99 23.53 -15.06 20.96
C GLU A 99 22.37 -15.41 21.90
N ILE A 100 22.40 -14.93 23.15
CA ILE A 100 21.36 -15.24 24.15
C ILE A 100 20.05 -14.56 23.76
N GLU A 101 20.08 -13.25 23.53
CA GLU A 101 18.92 -12.43 23.21
C GLU A 101 18.30 -12.83 21.86
N ALA A 102 19.11 -13.18 20.86
CA ALA A 102 18.61 -13.66 19.58
C ALA A 102 17.90 -15.02 19.72
N ASN A 103 18.41 -15.91 20.58
CA ASN A 103 17.76 -17.19 20.87
C ASN A 103 16.45 -17.01 21.64
N GLU A 104 16.39 -16.10 22.62
CA GLU A 104 15.16 -15.76 23.33
C GLU A 104 14.13 -15.11 22.40
N LEU A 105 14.57 -14.16 21.56
CA LEU A 105 13.73 -13.47 20.59
C LEU A 105 13.08 -14.47 19.61
N SER A 106 13.86 -15.44 19.12
CA SER A 106 13.35 -16.48 18.22
C SER A 106 12.23 -17.34 18.80
N GLN A 107 12.09 -17.39 20.13
CA GLN A 107 11.01 -18.15 20.80
C GLN A 107 9.70 -17.36 20.92
N VAL A 108 9.74 -16.03 20.83
CA VAL A 108 8.59 -15.17 21.15
C VAL A 108 8.11 -14.31 19.99
N VAL A 109 8.93 -14.11 18.95
CA VAL A 109 8.56 -13.26 17.81
C VAL A 109 7.32 -13.82 17.10
N PRO A 110 6.29 -12.99 16.86
CA PRO A 110 5.09 -13.43 16.15
C PRO A 110 5.38 -13.85 14.70
N MET A 111 4.60 -14.81 14.19
CA MET A 111 4.76 -15.31 12.82
C MET A 111 4.67 -14.21 11.75
N TRP A 112 3.77 -13.24 11.90
CA TRP A 112 3.63 -12.15 10.94
C TRP A 112 4.89 -11.25 10.86
N VAL A 113 5.68 -11.18 11.95
CA VAL A 113 6.98 -10.51 11.94
C VAL A 113 8.01 -11.38 11.23
N ILE A 114 8.09 -12.67 11.55
CA ILE A 114 8.99 -13.64 10.89
C ILE A 114 8.77 -13.63 9.38
N ASP A 115 7.51 -13.72 8.94
CA ASP A 115 7.16 -13.69 7.54
C ASP A 115 7.68 -12.41 6.86
N ALA A 116 7.52 -11.25 7.51
CA ALA A 116 7.96 -9.97 6.97
C ALA A 116 9.50 -9.80 6.94
N VAL A 117 10.20 -10.11 8.03
CA VAL A 117 11.62 -9.74 8.20
C VAL A 117 12.61 -10.85 7.83
N GLU A 118 12.22 -12.11 7.99
CA GLU A 118 13.06 -13.28 7.68
C GLU A 118 12.68 -13.90 6.33
N ARG A 119 11.38 -14.05 6.05
CA ARG A 119 10.94 -14.74 4.82
C ARG A 119 10.69 -13.81 3.64
N ASN A 120 10.84 -12.50 3.82
CA ASN A 120 10.54 -11.48 2.82
C ASN A 120 9.12 -11.66 2.23
N GLN A 121 8.13 -11.87 3.10
CA GLN A 121 6.73 -12.06 2.74
C GLN A 121 5.85 -11.02 3.43
N LEU A 122 5.21 -10.16 2.64
CA LEU A 122 4.21 -9.21 3.12
C LEU A 122 2.79 -9.64 2.77
N PRO A 123 1.78 -9.25 3.55
CA PRO A 123 0.39 -9.49 3.19
C PRO A 123 0.04 -8.91 1.82
N LYS A 124 -0.84 -9.60 1.10
CA LYS A 124 -1.34 -9.12 -0.20
C LYS A 124 -2.19 -7.87 -0.01
N PHE A 125 -2.14 -6.97 -1.00
CA PHE A 125 -2.97 -5.77 -1.02
C PHE A 125 -4.46 -6.09 -0.86
N ASN A 126 -5.11 -5.35 0.03
CA ASN A 126 -6.56 -5.36 0.14
C ASN A 126 -7.17 -4.83 -1.16
N LYS A 127 -8.11 -5.60 -1.72
CA LYS A 127 -8.92 -5.16 -2.85
C LYS A 127 -10.18 -4.49 -2.34
N MET A 128 -10.47 -3.33 -2.91
CA MET A 128 -11.68 -2.59 -2.65
C MET A 128 -12.65 -2.75 -3.83
N PRO A 129 -13.90 -3.20 -3.59
CA PRO A 129 -14.93 -3.17 -4.60
C PRO A 129 -15.45 -1.74 -4.82
N PHE A 130 -15.79 -1.41 -6.05
CA PHE A 130 -16.40 -0.14 -6.43
C PHE A 130 -17.32 -0.32 -7.64
N TYR A 131 -18.28 0.59 -7.78
CA TYR A 131 -19.15 0.69 -8.94
C TYR A 131 -18.65 1.76 -9.90
N LEU A 132 -18.82 1.49 -11.19
CA LEU A 132 -18.52 2.41 -12.27
C LEU A 132 -19.77 2.63 -13.11
N LEU A 133 -20.15 3.90 -13.30
CA LEU A 133 -21.35 4.29 -14.04
C LEU A 133 -21.07 5.51 -14.94
N PRO A 134 -21.81 5.67 -16.05
CA PRO A 134 -21.79 6.91 -16.80
C PRO A 134 -22.34 8.05 -15.94
N HIS A 135 -21.74 9.23 -16.04
CA HIS A 135 -22.24 10.43 -15.39
C HIS A 135 -23.64 10.77 -15.92
N PRO A 136 -24.61 11.19 -15.08
CA PRO A 136 -25.99 11.47 -15.52
C PRO A 136 -26.10 12.41 -16.73
N SER A 137 -25.16 13.35 -16.86
CA SER A 137 -25.10 14.27 -18.00
C SER A 137 -24.82 13.62 -19.36
N THR A 138 -24.41 12.35 -19.42
CA THR A 138 -24.11 11.66 -20.68
C THR A 138 -25.35 11.06 -21.36
N ASN A 139 -26.54 11.12 -20.73
CA ASN A 139 -27.79 10.52 -21.21
C ASN A 139 -27.60 9.09 -21.78
N PRO A 140 -27.06 8.15 -20.99
CA PRO A 140 -26.83 6.79 -21.47
C PRO A 140 -28.17 6.10 -21.75
N LYS A 141 -28.31 5.47 -22.93
CA LYS A 141 -29.53 4.74 -23.32
C LYS A 141 -29.86 3.60 -22.33
N GLN A 142 -28.83 2.98 -21.74
CA GLN A 142 -28.91 2.09 -20.56
C GLN A 142 -27.56 2.15 -19.82
N PRO A 143 -27.46 2.75 -18.62
CA PRO A 143 -26.21 2.75 -17.86
C PRO A 143 -25.95 1.35 -17.30
N LYS A 144 -24.96 0.64 -17.85
CA LYS A 144 -24.51 -0.62 -17.26
C LYS A 144 -23.76 -0.32 -15.96
N ARG A 145 -24.25 -0.88 -14.85
CA ARG A 145 -23.60 -0.78 -13.54
C ARG A 145 -22.54 -1.86 -13.41
N ASP A 146 -21.31 -1.53 -13.78
CA ASP A 146 -20.19 -2.45 -13.62
C ASP A 146 -19.67 -2.39 -12.17
N ARG A 147 -19.62 -3.56 -11.52
CA ARG A 147 -18.98 -3.72 -10.20
C ARG A 147 -17.57 -4.25 -10.43
N LEU A 148 -16.59 -3.44 -10.11
CA LEU A 148 -15.17 -3.72 -10.28
C LEU A 148 -14.49 -3.89 -8.92
N SER A 149 -13.28 -4.45 -8.91
CA SER A 149 -12.47 -4.60 -7.71
C SER A 149 -11.00 -4.37 -8.05
N ALA A 150 -10.35 -3.50 -7.29
CA ALA A 150 -8.94 -3.16 -7.49
C ALA A 150 -8.27 -2.90 -6.13
N THR A 151 -6.94 -2.78 -6.12
CA THR A 151 -6.23 -2.35 -4.91
C THR A 151 -6.65 -0.93 -4.55
N GLU A 152 -6.65 -0.61 -3.26
CA GLU A 152 -7.05 0.73 -2.79
C GLU A 152 -6.08 1.84 -3.23
N MET A 153 -4.86 1.47 -3.63
CA MET A 153 -3.85 2.36 -4.21
C MET A 153 -4.00 2.56 -5.73
N LEU A 154 -4.99 1.94 -6.38
CA LEU A 154 -5.21 2.16 -7.80
C LEU A 154 -5.48 3.66 -8.04
N GLN A 155 -4.70 4.29 -8.91
CA GLN A 155 -4.92 5.69 -9.24
C GLN A 155 -6.16 5.87 -10.12
N VAL A 156 -6.86 7.00 -9.96
CA VAL A 156 -8.05 7.35 -10.75
C VAL A 156 -7.75 7.34 -12.25
N LYS A 157 -6.55 7.75 -12.67
CA LYS A 157 -6.12 7.69 -14.08
C LYS A 157 -6.16 6.27 -14.66
N LYS A 158 -5.86 5.23 -13.87
CA LYS A 158 -5.98 3.83 -14.32
C LYS A 158 -7.44 3.40 -14.51
N VAL A 159 -8.37 3.97 -13.73
CA VAL A 159 -9.81 3.78 -13.96
C VAL A 159 -10.25 4.51 -15.23
N MET A 160 -9.72 5.71 -15.50
CA MET A 160 -9.97 6.43 -16.76
C MET A 160 -9.47 5.66 -17.97
N GLU A 161 -8.25 5.11 -17.93
CA GLU A 161 -7.69 4.22 -18.95
C GLU A 161 -8.64 3.03 -19.21
N HIS A 162 -9.11 2.37 -18.15
CA HIS A 162 -10.08 1.27 -18.27
C HIS A 162 -11.39 1.69 -18.94
N VAL A 163 -11.95 2.84 -18.57
CA VAL A 163 -13.17 3.38 -19.21
C VAL A 163 -12.92 3.62 -20.70
N TYR A 164 -11.82 4.25 -21.06
CA TYR A 164 -11.48 4.59 -22.43
C TYR A 164 -11.38 3.35 -23.32
N GLU A 165 -10.58 2.38 -22.89
CA GLU A 165 -10.26 1.19 -23.68
C GLU A 165 -11.40 0.17 -23.69
N LYS A 166 -12.00 -0.10 -22.51
CA LYS A 166 -12.91 -1.23 -22.33
C LYS A 166 -14.38 -0.83 -22.35
N VAL A 167 -14.74 0.31 -21.76
CA VAL A 167 -16.14 0.72 -21.64
C VAL A 167 -16.61 1.47 -22.88
N LEU A 168 -15.79 2.40 -23.38
CA LEU A 168 -16.10 3.16 -24.59
C LEU A 168 -15.69 2.44 -25.87
N SER A 169 -14.89 1.37 -25.77
CA SER A 169 -14.32 0.64 -26.92
C SER A 169 -13.58 1.56 -27.89
N ASN A 170 -13.03 2.67 -27.41
CA ASN A 170 -12.22 3.56 -28.21
C ASN A 170 -10.81 2.98 -28.33
N SER A 171 -10.62 2.17 -29.36
CA SER A 171 -9.32 1.64 -29.76
C SER A 171 -8.59 2.57 -30.74
N ASP A 172 -8.89 3.88 -30.73
CA ASP A 172 -8.09 4.88 -31.44
C ASP A 172 -6.69 4.91 -30.80
N GLY A 173 -5.82 4.01 -31.29
CA GLY A 173 -4.44 3.83 -30.87
C GLY A 173 -3.51 5.00 -31.20
N GLY A 174 -4.09 6.19 -31.41
CA GLY A 174 -3.38 7.44 -31.67
C GLY A 174 -3.11 8.27 -30.41
N ILE A 175 -3.80 8.02 -29.30
CA ILE A 175 -3.60 8.78 -28.06
C ILE A 175 -2.68 8.00 -27.11
N PRO A 176 -1.53 8.58 -26.70
CA PRO A 176 -0.66 7.99 -25.69
C PRO A 176 -1.40 7.70 -24.37
N LEU A 177 -1.10 6.59 -23.71
CA LEU A 177 -1.76 6.13 -22.47
C LEU A 177 -1.75 7.22 -21.38
N ASP A 178 -0.63 7.93 -21.27
CA ASP A 178 -0.43 9.03 -20.32
C ASP A 178 -1.31 10.25 -20.63
N GLN A 179 -1.92 10.36 -21.81
CA GLN A 179 -2.82 11.45 -22.19
C GLN A 179 -4.30 11.08 -22.10
N ILE A 180 -4.65 9.81 -21.85
CA ILE A 180 -6.05 9.36 -21.80
C ILE A 180 -6.85 10.11 -20.73
N HIS A 181 -6.23 10.46 -19.60
CA HIS A 181 -6.85 11.24 -18.52
C HIS A 181 -7.37 12.62 -18.99
N THR A 182 -6.94 13.12 -20.16
CA THR A 182 -7.43 14.37 -20.77
C THR A 182 -8.73 14.19 -21.58
N LYS A 183 -9.17 12.94 -21.81
CA LYS A 183 -10.37 12.60 -22.60
C LYS A 183 -11.55 12.17 -21.74
N ILE A 184 -11.32 11.88 -20.47
CA ILE A 184 -12.35 11.39 -19.54
C ILE A 184 -12.24 12.15 -18.23
N GLU A 185 -13.36 12.61 -17.73
CA GLU A 185 -13.48 13.12 -16.38
C GLU A 185 -14.09 12.05 -15.47
N MET A 186 -13.61 12.00 -14.24
CA MET A 186 -14.11 11.11 -13.19
C MET A 186 -14.69 11.91 -12.05
N TYR A 187 -15.76 11.41 -11.45
CA TYR A 187 -16.48 12.06 -10.37
C TYR A 187 -16.82 11.07 -9.26
N CYS A 188 -16.89 11.58 -8.03
CA CYS A 188 -17.51 10.92 -6.88
C CYS A 188 -18.34 11.96 -6.11
N ASN A 189 -19.61 11.67 -5.82
CA ASN A 189 -20.55 12.61 -5.19
C ASN A 189 -20.51 14.02 -5.80
N ASP A 190 -20.69 14.10 -7.13
CA ASP A 190 -20.66 15.34 -7.94
C ASP A 190 -19.35 16.13 -7.91
N THR A 191 -18.32 15.63 -7.23
CA THR A 191 -17.00 16.26 -7.17
C THR A 191 -16.08 15.63 -8.21
N LYS A 192 -15.47 16.46 -9.06
CA LYS A 192 -14.46 16.02 -10.04
C LYS A 192 -13.22 15.54 -9.31
N LEU A 193 -12.71 14.37 -9.71
CA LEU A 193 -11.54 13.74 -9.12
C LEU A 193 -10.27 14.06 -9.91
N GLU A 194 -9.16 14.22 -9.20
CA GLU A 194 -7.85 14.38 -9.82
C GLU A 194 -7.29 13.02 -10.29
N PRO A 195 -6.68 12.93 -11.48
CA PRO A 195 -6.17 11.66 -12.02
C PRO A 195 -5.13 10.96 -11.14
N GLU A 196 -4.35 11.71 -10.36
CA GLU A 196 -3.29 11.19 -9.50
C GLU A 196 -3.79 10.69 -8.13
N MET A 197 -5.04 10.98 -7.75
CA MET A 197 -5.62 10.44 -6.52
C MET A 197 -5.74 8.92 -6.61
N ASP A 198 -5.59 8.23 -5.48
CA ASP A 198 -5.86 6.79 -5.35
C ASP A 198 -7.27 6.52 -4.82
N LEU A 199 -7.77 5.28 -5.00
CA LEU A 199 -9.13 4.92 -4.60
C LEU A 199 -9.38 5.06 -3.09
N ARG A 200 -8.38 4.82 -2.23
CA ARG A 200 -8.50 5.05 -0.77
C ARG A 200 -8.75 6.53 -0.46
N THR A 201 -8.05 7.44 -1.13
CA THR A 201 -8.24 8.90 -0.98
C THR A 201 -9.64 9.28 -1.43
N VAL A 202 -10.08 8.75 -2.58
CA VAL A 202 -11.44 9.00 -3.08
C VAL A 202 -12.50 8.52 -2.07
N LYS A 203 -12.36 7.30 -1.55
CA LYS A 203 -13.30 6.76 -0.57
C LYS A 203 -13.31 7.56 0.74
N HIS A 204 -12.15 7.94 1.25
CA HIS A 204 -12.04 8.66 2.52
C HIS A 204 -12.56 10.10 2.42
N PHE A 205 -12.17 10.85 1.38
CA PHE A 205 -12.44 12.29 1.30
C PHE A 205 -13.65 12.68 0.46
N PHE A 206 -14.15 11.83 -0.44
CA PHE A 206 -15.23 12.19 -1.37
C PHE A 206 -16.48 11.33 -1.18
N TRP A 207 -16.32 10.00 -1.04
CA TRP A 207 -17.46 9.11 -0.90
C TRP A 207 -18.24 9.32 0.40
N LYS A 208 -17.55 9.37 1.55
CA LYS A 208 -18.08 9.68 2.89
C LYS A 208 -19.38 8.95 3.30
N GLN A 209 -19.74 7.87 2.63
CA GLN A 209 -20.97 7.09 2.86
C GLN A 209 -20.61 5.64 3.19
N SER A 210 -21.49 4.96 3.93
CA SER A 210 -21.38 3.51 4.10
C SER A 210 -21.68 2.81 2.78
N GLY A 211 -20.84 1.87 2.37
CA GLY A 211 -21.04 1.06 1.17
C GLY A 211 -19.86 1.09 0.22
N GLU A 212 -20.06 0.50 -0.95
CA GLU A 212 -19.05 0.44 -2.01
C GLU A 212 -18.92 1.79 -2.69
N LEU A 213 -17.67 2.18 -2.99
CA LEU A 213 -17.37 3.43 -3.68
C LEU A 213 -18.09 3.48 -5.03
N LEU A 214 -18.74 4.60 -5.35
CA LEU A 214 -19.31 4.86 -6.68
C LEU A 214 -18.48 5.91 -7.42
N LEU A 215 -18.03 5.54 -8.62
CA LEU A 215 -17.36 6.42 -9.56
C LEU A 215 -18.22 6.66 -10.79
N LEU A 216 -18.30 7.93 -11.20
CA LEU A 216 -19.03 8.35 -12.38
C LEU A 216 -18.05 8.86 -13.43
N TYR A 217 -18.13 8.36 -14.67
CA TYR A 217 -17.26 8.80 -15.76
C TYR A 217 -18.01 9.66 -16.78
N ARG A 218 -17.34 10.67 -17.33
CA ARG A 218 -17.86 11.55 -18.38
C ARG A 218 -16.83 11.70 -19.50
N PRO A 219 -17.10 11.22 -20.72
CA PRO A 219 -16.24 11.51 -21.87
C PRO A 219 -16.26 13.01 -22.18
N ILE A 220 -15.08 13.59 -22.42
CA ILE A 220 -14.95 14.97 -22.89
C ILE A 220 -15.18 14.95 -24.40
N LYS A 221 -16.25 15.62 -24.86
CA LYS A 221 -16.46 15.84 -26.29
C LYS A 221 -15.47 16.90 -26.76
N GLY A 222 -14.65 16.56 -27.75
CA GLY A 222 -13.83 17.52 -28.50
C GLY A 222 -14.68 18.43 -29.38
#